data_AF-A0A7V2UGD8-F1
#
_entry.id   AF-A0A7V2UGD8-F1
#
_cell.length_a   1.000
_cell.length_b   1.000
_cell.length_c   1.000
_cell.angle_alpha   90.00
_cell.angle_beta   90.00
_cell.angle_gamma   90.00
#
_symmetry.space_group_name_H-M   'P 1'
#
loop_
_entity.id
_entity.type
_entity.pdbx_description
1 polymer ?
#
loop_
_entity_poly.entity_id
_entity_poly.type
_entity_poly.pdbx_seq_one_letter_code
_entity_poly.pdbx_strand_id
1 'polypeptide(L)'
;MIAIVDYGLGNLKSVKSALDRLGVEAAITSQPGAILAADGVIFPGVGAFPRAMHNLRELGILEAVRGAATSGKPFLGICLGLQLLFTESSEHGRHTGLGIIPGKVIRFETGALKVPHMGWNQVRQARSSELFAGIPDGSFFYFAHSYYAAPDEPAVVIGSTDYGVRFASAVQRGSVFATQFHPEKSGPTGLRMLESFCRLCGRQQA
;
A
#
# COMPACT_ATOMS: atom_id res chain seq x y z
N MET A 1 0.32 15.29 -11.57
CA MET A 1 0.76 15.31 -10.16
C MET A 1 0.33 14.04 -9.46
N ILE A 2 1.12 13.52 -8.50
CA ILE A 2 0.71 12.41 -7.64
C ILE A 2 0.03 12.95 -6.38
N ALA A 3 -1.15 12.44 -6.04
CA ALA A 3 -1.80 12.74 -4.76
C ALA A 3 -1.33 11.75 -3.68
N ILE A 4 -0.89 12.27 -2.54
CA ILE A 4 -0.66 11.49 -1.32
C ILE A 4 -1.86 11.74 -0.41
N VAL A 5 -2.71 10.73 -0.22
CA VAL A 5 -3.96 10.89 0.52
C VAL A 5 -3.67 11.12 2.01
N ASP A 6 -4.15 12.24 2.53
CA ASP A 6 -4.14 12.57 3.95
C ASP A 6 -5.51 12.28 4.56
N TYR A 7 -5.53 11.31 5.45
CA TYR A 7 -6.69 10.99 6.28
C TYR A 7 -6.33 10.99 7.77
N GLY A 8 -5.33 11.78 8.16
CA GLY A 8 -4.86 11.93 9.54
C GLY A 8 -4.03 10.74 10.06
N LEU A 9 -3.66 9.81 9.18
CA LEU A 9 -2.84 8.64 9.48
C LEU A 9 -1.81 8.43 8.37
N GLY A 10 -0.65 7.89 8.73
CA GLY A 10 0.41 7.57 7.77
C GLY A 10 1.67 8.41 7.96
N ASN A 11 2.74 7.96 7.31
CA ASN A 11 4.03 8.64 7.31
C ASN A 11 4.15 9.55 6.07
N LEU A 12 3.19 10.46 5.91
CA LEU A 12 2.98 11.25 4.68
C LEU A 12 4.25 12.03 4.28
N LYS A 13 4.95 12.61 5.26
CA LYS A 13 6.19 13.36 5.04
C LYS A 13 7.32 12.50 4.48
N SER A 14 7.44 11.24 4.91
CA SER A 14 8.49 10.36 4.36
C SER A 14 8.17 9.91 2.95
N VAL A 15 6.89 9.63 2.64
CA VAL A 15 6.45 9.35 1.27
C VAL A 15 6.74 10.57 0.37
N LYS A 16 6.33 11.77 0.79
CA LYS A 16 6.60 13.02 0.08
C LYS A 16 8.09 13.24 -0.13
N SER A 17 8.90 13.08 0.91
CA SER A 17 10.36 13.22 0.82
C SER A 17 10.99 12.20 -0.14
N ALA A 18 10.48 10.96 -0.18
CA ALA A 18 10.95 9.97 -1.15
C ALA A 18 10.62 10.36 -2.60
N LEU A 19 9.43 10.91 -2.85
CA LEU A 19 9.06 11.44 -4.16
C LEU A 19 9.86 12.69 -4.55
N ASP A 20 10.15 13.58 -3.59
CA ASP A 20 11.00 14.76 -3.81
C ASP A 20 12.41 14.36 -4.25
N ARG A 21 12.98 13.31 -3.64
CA ARG A 21 14.27 12.75 -4.04
C ARG A 21 14.27 12.16 -5.45
N LEU A 22 13.10 11.76 -5.96
CA LEU A 22 12.92 11.29 -7.34
C LEU A 22 12.62 12.43 -8.32
N GLY A 23 12.50 13.68 -7.85
CA GLY A 23 12.11 14.83 -8.67
C GLY A 23 10.64 14.79 -9.11
N VAL A 24 9.79 14.03 -8.40
CA VAL A 24 8.38 13.83 -8.78
C VAL A 24 7.49 14.75 -7.97
N GLU A 25 6.77 15.62 -8.66
CA GLU A 25 5.80 16.52 -8.05
C GLU A 25 4.62 15.75 -7.43
N ALA A 26 4.44 15.89 -6.12
CA ALA A 26 3.36 15.27 -5.38
C ALA A 26 2.76 16.25 -4.37
N ALA A 27 1.46 16.10 -4.07
CA ALA A 27 0.77 16.90 -3.08
C ALA A 27 0.12 16.01 -2.02
N ILE A 28 0.34 16.35 -0.75
CA ILE A 28 -0.42 15.77 0.36
C ILE A 28 -1.78 16.45 0.38
N THR A 29 -2.86 15.68 0.33
CA THR A 29 -4.21 16.24 0.21
C THR A 29 -5.28 15.37 0.84
N SER A 30 -6.24 16.01 1.47
CA SER A 30 -7.51 15.46 1.94
C SER A 30 -8.69 15.97 1.11
N GLN A 31 -8.45 16.57 -0.06
CA GLN A 31 -9.50 17.14 -0.90
C GLN A 31 -10.00 16.10 -1.93
N PRO A 32 -11.29 15.72 -1.93
CA PRO A 32 -11.85 14.75 -2.88
C PRO A 32 -11.51 15.04 -4.34
N GLY A 33 -11.67 16.30 -4.78
CA GLY A 33 -11.38 16.72 -6.15
C GLY A 33 -9.92 16.55 -6.53
N ALA A 34 -8.99 16.84 -5.61
CA ALA A 34 -7.56 16.68 -5.87
C ALA A 34 -7.15 15.20 -5.98
N ILE A 35 -7.74 14.33 -5.14
CA ILE A 35 -7.52 12.87 -5.21
C ILE A 35 -8.01 12.33 -6.56
N LEU A 36 -9.21 12.74 -6.98
CA LEU A 36 -9.81 12.29 -8.23
C LEU A 36 -9.11 12.85 -9.47
N ALA A 37 -8.56 14.06 -9.42
CA ALA A 37 -7.89 14.70 -10.55
C ALA A 37 -6.43 14.29 -10.75
N ALA A 38 -5.77 13.68 -9.75
CA ALA A 38 -4.35 13.31 -9.84
C ALA A 38 -4.06 12.25 -10.91
N ASP A 39 -2.85 12.24 -11.46
CA ASP A 39 -2.40 11.26 -12.46
C ASP A 39 -2.17 9.88 -11.81
N GLY A 40 -1.81 9.88 -10.54
CA GLY A 40 -1.67 8.69 -9.71
C GLY A 40 -1.90 9.02 -8.25
N VAL A 41 -2.25 8.01 -7.47
CA VAL A 41 -2.60 8.16 -6.05
C VAL A 41 -1.73 7.24 -5.21
N ILE A 42 -1.06 7.78 -4.19
CA ILE A 42 -0.47 7.00 -3.11
C ILE A 42 -1.40 7.13 -1.91
N PHE A 43 -1.84 5.98 -1.41
CA PHE A 43 -2.71 5.83 -0.25
C PHE A 43 -1.90 5.18 0.89
N PRO A 44 -1.10 5.96 1.63
CA PRO A 44 -0.26 5.44 2.70
C PRO A 44 -1.02 5.37 4.02
N GLY A 45 -0.63 4.47 4.91
CA GLY A 45 -1.21 4.45 6.24
C GLY A 45 -0.42 3.68 7.28
N VAL A 46 -0.56 4.11 8.54
CA VAL A 46 -0.14 3.38 9.74
C VAL A 46 -1.24 3.48 10.79
N GLY A 47 -1.24 2.59 11.78
CA GLY A 47 -2.24 2.55 12.84
C GLY A 47 -3.29 1.48 12.59
N ALA A 48 -4.49 1.70 13.14
CA ALA A 48 -5.56 0.70 13.15
C ALA A 48 -6.58 0.90 12.02
N PHE A 49 -6.98 -0.20 11.39
CA PHE A 49 -8.01 -0.31 10.37
C PHE A 49 -9.32 0.40 10.71
N PRO A 50 -9.98 0.15 11.87
CA PRO A 50 -11.22 0.85 12.21
C PRO A 50 -11.07 2.37 12.26
N ARG A 51 -9.95 2.85 12.82
CA ARG A 51 -9.66 4.29 12.92
C ARG A 51 -9.47 4.90 11.54
N ALA A 52 -8.78 4.21 10.63
CA ALA A 52 -8.62 4.67 9.26
C ALA A 52 -9.96 4.76 8.52
N MET A 53 -10.79 3.72 8.59
CA MET A 53 -12.12 3.73 7.97
C MET A 53 -13.03 4.82 8.57
N HIS A 54 -12.92 5.11 9.86
CA HIS A 54 -13.62 6.25 10.48
C HIS A 54 -13.13 7.58 9.92
N ASN A 55 -11.82 7.84 9.92
CA ASN A 55 -11.26 9.09 9.41
C ASN A 55 -11.62 9.37 7.94
N LEU A 56 -11.61 8.34 7.09
CA LEU A 56 -12.01 8.48 5.68
C LEU A 56 -13.46 8.95 5.52
N ARG A 57 -14.36 8.51 6.41
CA ARG A 57 -15.78 8.91 6.42
C ARG A 57 -15.95 10.32 6.98
N GLU A 58 -15.33 10.61 8.11
CA GLU A 58 -15.39 11.94 8.75
C GLU A 58 -14.87 13.04 7.83
N LEU A 59 -13.79 12.76 7.09
CA LEU A 59 -13.22 13.71 6.13
C LEU A 59 -13.97 13.75 4.79
N GLY A 60 -14.97 12.90 4.58
CA GLY A 60 -15.76 12.87 3.33
C GLY A 60 -14.97 12.40 2.10
N ILE A 61 -13.84 11.69 2.28
CA ILE A 61 -12.94 11.27 1.19
C ILE A 61 -13.03 9.79 0.83
N LEU A 62 -13.78 8.98 1.58
CA LEU A 62 -13.90 7.53 1.34
C LEU A 62 -14.26 7.21 -0.12
N GLU A 63 -15.27 7.89 -0.66
CA GLU A 63 -15.73 7.69 -2.04
C GLU A 63 -14.72 8.19 -3.07
N ALA A 64 -13.99 9.27 -2.79
CA ALA A 64 -12.93 9.76 -3.66
C ALA A 64 -11.76 8.79 -3.75
N VAL A 65 -11.36 8.19 -2.62
CA VAL A 65 -10.31 7.16 -2.58
C VAL A 65 -10.76 5.90 -3.33
N ARG A 66 -11.99 5.44 -3.11
CA ARG A 66 -12.57 4.29 -3.81
C ARG A 66 -12.69 4.55 -5.32
N GLY A 67 -13.15 5.73 -5.70
CA GLY A 67 -13.25 6.18 -7.09
C GLY A 67 -11.88 6.25 -7.77
N ALA A 68 -10.87 6.81 -7.10
CA ALA A 68 -9.50 6.83 -7.63
C ALA A 68 -8.95 5.42 -7.86
N ALA A 69 -9.11 4.50 -6.89
CA ALA A 69 -8.67 3.12 -7.00
C ALA A 69 -9.36 2.34 -8.15
N THR A 70 -10.60 2.69 -8.48
CA THR A 70 -11.40 2.00 -9.51
C THR A 70 -11.38 2.69 -10.88
N SER A 71 -10.79 3.88 -10.99
CA SER A 71 -10.79 4.68 -12.22
C SER A 71 -9.84 4.19 -13.32
N GLY A 72 -8.96 3.22 -13.03
CA GLY A 72 -7.93 2.75 -13.97
C GLY A 72 -6.61 3.53 -13.93
N LYS A 73 -6.52 4.62 -13.15
CA LYS A 73 -5.23 5.29 -12.89
C LYS A 73 -4.37 4.49 -11.92
N PRO A 74 -3.04 4.65 -11.95
CA PRO A 74 -2.15 4.02 -10.97
C PRO A 74 -2.50 4.42 -9.53
N PHE A 75 -2.70 3.42 -8.69
CA PHE A 75 -3.00 3.59 -7.27
C PHE A 75 -2.05 2.71 -6.45
N LEU A 76 -1.38 3.27 -5.43
CA LEU A 76 -0.46 2.55 -4.56
C LEU A 76 -0.90 2.61 -3.09
N GLY A 77 -1.41 1.50 -2.56
CA GLY A 77 -1.67 1.33 -1.13
C GLY A 77 -0.41 0.94 -0.36
N ILE A 78 -0.08 1.62 0.74
CA ILE A 78 1.12 1.30 1.55
C ILE A 78 0.72 0.93 2.98
N CYS A 79 1.17 -0.23 3.44
CA CYS A 79 0.95 -0.80 4.78
C CYS A 79 -0.54 -0.86 5.14
N LEU A 80 -1.04 0.05 5.98
CA LEU A 80 -2.48 0.11 6.27
C LEU A 80 -3.30 0.44 5.02
N GLY A 81 -2.74 1.21 4.09
CA GLY A 81 -3.36 1.48 2.79
C GLY A 81 -3.57 0.22 1.95
N LEU A 82 -2.66 -0.76 2.02
CA LEU A 82 -2.88 -2.09 1.41
C LEU A 82 -4.07 -2.77 2.08
N GLN A 83 -4.08 -2.80 3.42
CA GLN A 83 -5.08 -3.52 4.19
C GLN A 83 -6.49 -2.99 3.91
N LEU A 84 -6.65 -1.66 3.88
CA LEU A 84 -7.94 -1.01 3.65
C LEU A 84 -8.55 -1.33 2.26
N LEU A 85 -7.77 -1.79 1.29
CA LEU A 85 -8.29 -2.20 -0.03
C LEU A 85 -9.12 -3.49 0.03
N PHE A 86 -8.96 -4.28 1.08
CA PHE A 86 -9.65 -5.57 1.24
C PHE A 86 -11.10 -5.41 1.69
N THR A 87 -11.87 -6.50 1.65
CA THR A 87 -13.30 -6.46 2.00
C THR A 87 -13.51 -6.32 3.50
N GLU A 88 -12.71 -6.98 4.33
CA GLU A 88 -12.83 -6.89 5.78
C GLU A 88 -11.51 -7.03 6.54
N SER A 89 -11.48 -6.52 7.77
CA SER A 89 -10.43 -6.72 8.76
C SER A 89 -10.99 -7.25 10.06
N SER A 90 -10.23 -8.12 10.73
CA SER A 90 -10.51 -8.61 12.08
C SER A 90 -9.84 -7.78 13.19
N GLU A 91 -9.18 -6.67 12.85
CA GLU A 91 -8.49 -5.83 13.83
C GLU A 91 -9.46 -5.13 14.78
N HIS A 92 -9.43 -5.54 16.06
CA HIS A 92 -10.33 -5.03 17.11
C HIS A 92 -11.82 -5.19 16.74
N GLY A 93 -12.20 -6.36 16.23
CA GLY A 93 -13.55 -6.67 15.76
C GLY A 93 -13.63 -6.77 14.24
N ARG A 94 -14.83 -6.92 13.70
CA ARG A 94 -15.06 -7.03 12.26
C ARG A 94 -15.35 -5.65 11.67
N HIS A 95 -14.54 -5.23 10.69
CA HIS A 95 -14.66 -3.93 10.04
C HIS A 95 -14.63 -4.08 8.52
N THR A 96 -15.57 -3.43 7.84
CA THR A 96 -15.62 -3.39 6.37
C THR A 96 -14.57 -2.43 5.82
N GLY A 97 -13.80 -2.87 4.83
CA GLY A 97 -12.84 -2.05 4.09
C GLY A 97 -13.43 -1.38 2.85
N LEU A 98 -12.57 -1.00 1.90
CA LEU A 98 -12.97 -0.39 0.63
C LEU A 98 -13.56 -1.42 -0.35
N GLY A 99 -13.28 -2.71 -0.16
CA GLY A 99 -13.84 -3.79 -0.98
C GLY A 99 -13.34 -3.83 -2.42
N ILE A 100 -12.13 -3.31 -2.69
CA ILE A 100 -11.51 -3.34 -4.02
C ILE A 100 -10.95 -4.73 -4.36
N ILE A 101 -10.42 -5.42 -3.33
CA ILE A 101 -9.84 -6.76 -3.45
C ILE A 101 -10.60 -7.70 -2.49
N PRO A 102 -11.24 -8.78 -2.97
CA PRO A 102 -11.79 -9.83 -2.13
C PRO A 102 -10.72 -10.47 -1.24
N GLY A 103 -11.01 -10.54 0.05
CA GLY A 103 -10.16 -11.18 1.04
C GLY A 103 -10.15 -10.42 2.36
N LYS A 104 -9.39 -10.94 3.31
CA LYS A 104 -9.45 -10.52 4.70
C LYS A 104 -8.11 -10.01 5.18
N VAL A 105 -8.15 -9.09 6.12
CA VAL A 105 -6.97 -8.67 6.89
C VAL A 105 -7.06 -9.33 8.27
N ILE A 106 -6.13 -10.23 8.54
CA ILE A 106 -6.14 -11.10 9.73
C ILE A 106 -4.85 -10.96 10.53
N ARG A 107 -4.93 -11.25 11.83
CA ARG A 107 -3.78 -11.14 12.75
C ARG A 107 -2.79 -12.28 12.51
N PHE A 108 -1.51 -11.99 12.69
CA PHE A 108 -0.50 -13.05 12.78
C PHE A 108 -0.74 -13.97 13.98
N GLU A 109 -0.79 -15.27 13.72
CA GLU A 109 -0.80 -16.36 14.72
C GLU A 109 0.47 -17.21 14.53
N THR A 110 1.61 -16.63 14.86
CA THR A 110 2.94 -17.16 14.45
C THR A 110 3.61 -18.03 15.51
N GLY A 111 2.89 -18.41 16.56
CA GLY A 111 3.43 -19.19 17.68
C GLY A 111 4.60 -18.50 18.38
N ALA A 112 5.83 -18.91 18.03
CA ALA A 112 7.07 -18.46 18.67
C ALA A 112 7.59 -17.09 18.20
N LEU A 113 7.16 -16.59 17.03
CA LEU A 113 7.63 -15.29 16.53
C LEU A 113 6.89 -14.13 17.20
N LYS A 114 7.62 -13.03 17.44
CA LYS A 114 7.06 -11.81 18.03
C LYS A 114 6.04 -11.18 17.08
N VAL A 115 4.96 -10.61 17.63
CA VAL A 115 4.01 -9.79 16.87
C VAL A 115 4.00 -8.40 17.51
N PRO A 116 4.24 -7.31 16.75
CA PRO A 116 4.24 -7.21 15.29
C PRO A 116 5.45 -7.84 14.57
N HIS A 117 5.26 -8.23 13.31
CA HIS A 117 6.33 -8.42 12.34
C HIS A 117 7.01 -7.08 12.09
N MET A 118 8.24 -6.92 12.59
CA MET A 118 8.97 -5.66 12.54
C MET A 118 10.42 -5.89 12.14
N GLY A 119 10.88 -5.17 11.13
CA GLY A 119 12.25 -5.24 10.63
C GLY A 119 12.32 -5.49 9.13
N TRP A 120 13.52 -5.78 8.66
CA TRP A 120 13.78 -6.09 7.26
C TRP A 120 13.49 -7.56 6.98
N ASN A 121 12.70 -7.84 5.95
CA ASN A 121 12.40 -9.21 5.51
C ASN A 121 12.38 -9.30 3.98
N GLN A 122 12.61 -10.49 3.44
CA GLN A 122 12.66 -10.74 2.01
C GLN A 122 11.27 -10.77 1.40
N VAL A 123 11.15 -10.22 0.19
CA VAL A 123 9.96 -10.34 -0.64
C VAL A 123 10.27 -11.25 -1.81
N ARG A 124 9.51 -12.33 -1.94
CA ARG A 124 9.54 -13.25 -3.08
C ARG A 124 8.48 -12.84 -4.09
N GLN A 125 8.90 -12.51 -5.30
CA GLN A 125 8.04 -12.13 -6.40
C GLN A 125 7.23 -13.34 -6.86
N ALA A 126 5.91 -13.28 -6.75
CA ALA A 126 5.01 -14.37 -7.10
C ALA A 126 4.69 -14.41 -8.60
N ARG A 127 4.76 -13.25 -9.27
CA ARG A 127 4.65 -13.08 -10.72
C ARG A 127 5.28 -11.76 -11.14
N SER A 128 5.51 -11.57 -12.44
CA SER A 128 6.00 -10.31 -12.99
C SER A 128 5.05 -9.15 -12.70
N SER A 129 5.58 -8.01 -12.28
CA SER A 129 4.85 -6.76 -12.09
C SER A 129 5.79 -5.58 -12.36
N GLU A 130 5.29 -4.55 -13.03
CA GLU A 130 6.04 -3.32 -13.28
C GLU A 130 6.45 -2.62 -11.98
N LEU A 131 5.73 -2.84 -10.87
CA LEU A 131 6.09 -2.32 -9.56
C LEU A 131 7.45 -2.83 -9.07
N PHE A 132 7.84 -4.05 -9.47
CA PHE A 132 9.13 -4.66 -9.15
C PHE A 132 10.21 -4.41 -10.23
N ALA A 133 9.96 -3.55 -11.22
CA ALA A 133 10.93 -3.29 -12.29
C ALA A 133 12.30 -2.85 -11.72
N GLY A 134 13.35 -3.57 -12.12
CA GLY A 134 14.72 -3.31 -11.65
C GLY A 134 15.01 -3.72 -10.20
N ILE A 135 14.11 -4.48 -9.56
CA ILE A 135 14.29 -5.01 -8.20
C ILE A 135 14.53 -6.52 -8.29
N PRO A 136 15.68 -7.04 -7.80
CA PRO A 136 15.93 -8.48 -7.73
C PRO A 136 14.92 -9.21 -6.86
N ASP A 137 14.57 -10.45 -7.24
CA ASP A 137 13.78 -11.34 -6.37
C ASP A 137 14.51 -11.61 -5.05
N GLY A 138 13.77 -11.68 -3.94
CA GLY A 138 14.32 -11.89 -2.60
C GLY A 138 14.96 -10.64 -1.97
N SER A 139 14.77 -9.46 -2.58
CA SER A 139 15.20 -8.19 -1.99
C SER A 139 14.52 -7.92 -0.64
N PHE A 140 15.24 -7.25 0.26
CA PHE A 140 14.74 -6.88 1.58
C PHE A 140 13.93 -5.59 1.55
N PHE A 141 12.83 -5.57 2.28
CA PHE A 141 11.99 -4.40 2.54
C PHE A 141 11.68 -4.30 4.04
N TYR A 142 11.34 -3.10 4.51
CA TYR A 142 11.04 -2.83 5.91
C TYR A 142 9.55 -3.02 6.23
N PHE A 143 9.25 -3.88 7.20
CA PHE A 143 7.92 -4.20 7.70
C PHE A 143 7.70 -3.69 9.12
N ALA A 144 6.46 -3.33 9.45
CA ALA A 144 6.01 -2.99 10.80
C ALA A 144 4.49 -3.18 10.94
N HIS A 145 4.02 -4.42 11.13
CA HIS A 145 2.58 -4.74 11.14
C HIS A 145 2.24 -5.97 11.99
N SER A 146 1.03 -5.98 12.59
CA SER A 146 0.50 -7.14 13.32
C SER A 146 -0.53 -7.96 12.54
N TYR A 147 -1.08 -7.36 11.48
CA TYR A 147 -2.09 -7.95 10.61
C TYR A 147 -1.57 -8.01 9.19
N TYR A 148 -2.02 -8.98 8.41
CA TYR A 148 -1.62 -9.16 7.02
C TYR A 148 -2.85 -9.45 6.16
N ALA A 149 -2.74 -9.16 4.86
CA ALA A 149 -3.78 -9.49 3.91
C ALA A 149 -3.73 -10.96 3.48
N ALA A 150 -4.89 -11.60 3.50
CA ALA A 150 -5.18 -12.93 2.96
C ALA A 150 -6.21 -12.77 1.83
N PRO A 151 -5.75 -12.57 0.57
CA PRO A 151 -6.63 -12.47 -0.57
C PRO A 151 -7.38 -13.78 -0.84
N ASP A 152 -8.64 -13.69 -1.26
CA ASP A 152 -9.40 -14.87 -1.69
C ASP A 152 -8.91 -15.39 -3.06
N GLU A 153 -8.33 -14.48 -3.87
CA GLU A 153 -7.83 -14.76 -5.20
C GLU A 153 -6.28 -14.76 -5.24
N PRO A 154 -5.61 -15.91 -5.40
CA PRO A 154 -4.14 -15.95 -5.46
C PRO A 154 -3.52 -15.11 -6.59
N ALA A 155 -4.26 -14.91 -7.69
CA ALA A 155 -3.79 -14.17 -8.86
C ALA A 155 -3.49 -12.70 -8.58
N VAL A 156 -4.07 -12.10 -7.52
CA VAL A 156 -3.75 -10.71 -7.16
C VAL A 156 -2.40 -10.59 -6.45
N VAL A 157 -1.81 -11.68 -5.96
CA VAL A 157 -0.52 -11.63 -5.26
C VAL A 157 0.61 -11.44 -6.26
N ILE A 158 1.42 -10.40 -6.06
CA ILE A 158 2.64 -10.15 -6.83
C ILE A 158 3.91 -10.32 -6.00
N GLY A 159 3.80 -10.26 -4.67
CA GLY A 159 4.90 -10.50 -3.74
C GLY A 159 4.42 -11.20 -2.47
N SER A 160 5.22 -12.13 -1.98
CA SER A 160 4.96 -12.89 -0.75
C SER A 160 6.16 -12.84 0.19
N THR A 161 5.89 -12.98 1.48
CA THR A 161 6.92 -12.99 2.53
C THR A 161 6.57 -14.07 3.54
N ASP A 162 7.61 -14.74 4.05
CA ASP A 162 7.50 -15.75 5.09
C ASP A 162 7.83 -15.11 6.47
N TYR A 163 6.89 -15.21 7.42
CA TYR A 163 7.06 -14.79 8.82
C TYR A 163 6.24 -15.71 9.73
N GLY A 164 6.69 -16.96 9.90
CA GLY A 164 5.93 -18.03 10.58
C GLY A 164 4.74 -18.55 9.78
N VAL A 165 4.13 -17.68 8.97
CA VAL A 165 3.18 -17.98 7.91
C VAL A 165 3.62 -17.27 6.63
N ARG A 166 3.25 -17.81 5.47
CA ARG A 166 3.40 -17.12 4.20
C ARG A 166 2.22 -16.17 4.00
N PHE A 167 2.49 -14.91 3.72
CA PHE A 167 1.45 -13.90 3.48
C PHE A 167 1.69 -13.07 2.23
N ALA A 168 0.63 -12.43 1.71
CA ALA A 168 0.70 -11.51 0.60
C ALA A 168 1.32 -10.18 1.06
N SER A 169 2.61 -9.97 0.74
CA SER A 169 3.34 -8.75 1.10
C SER A 169 3.28 -7.69 0.00
N ALA A 170 2.89 -8.05 -1.22
CA ALA A 170 2.49 -7.12 -2.26
C ALA A 170 1.38 -7.70 -3.15
N VAL A 171 0.42 -6.87 -3.55
CA VAL A 171 -0.72 -7.25 -4.38
C VAL A 171 -0.91 -6.29 -5.55
N GLN A 172 -1.54 -6.77 -6.61
CA GLN A 172 -1.92 -6.00 -7.78
C GLN A 172 -3.25 -6.50 -8.35
N ARG A 173 -4.18 -5.57 -8.59
CA ARG A 173 -5.43 -5.77 -9.34
C ARG A 173 -5.62 -4.62 -10.32
N GLY A 174 -5.48 -4.89 -11.61
CA GLY A 174 -5.48 -3.84 -12.64
C GLY A 174 -4.40 -2.79 -12.38
N SER A 175 -4.81 -1.53 -12.26
CA SER A 175 -3.95 -0.37 -11.94
C SER A 175 -3.75 -0.14 -10.43
N VAL A 176 -4.35 -0.97 -9.58
CA VAL A 176 -4.19 -0.93 -8.12
C VAL A 176 -3.02 -1.81 -7.74
N PHE A 177 -2.01 -1.19 -7.14
CA PHE A 177 -0.85 -1.80 -6.53
C PHE A 177 -0.91 -1.58 -5.03
N ALA A 178 -0.39 -2.52 -4.25
CA ALA A 178 -0.23 -2.28 -2.83
C ALA A 178 0.90 -3.09 -2.22
N THR A 179 1.55 -2.55 -1.19
CA THR A 179 2.62 -3.21 -0.45
C THR A 179 2.35 -3.20 1.05
N GLN A 180 2.62 -4.30 1.73
CA GLN A 180 2.50 -4.39 3.20
C GLN A 180 3.71 -3.76 3.88
N PHE A 181 4.88 -3.84 3.24
CA PHE A 181 6.09 -3.13 3.64
C PHE A 181 6.03 -1.64 3.26
N HIS A 182 6.96 -0.88 3.83
CA HIS A 182 7.11 0.56 3.65
C HIS A 182 8.22 0.89 2.64
N PRO A 183 7.92 1.10 1.35
CA PRO A 183 8.95 1.44 0.38
C PRO A 183 9.66 2.75 0.74
N GLU A 184 8.98 3.71 1.36
CA GLU A 184 9.57 4.96 1.83
C GLU A 184 10.58 4.77 2.98
N LYS A 185 10.60 3.59 3.62
CA LYS A 185 11.55 3.20 4.68
C LYS A 185 12.53 2.11 4.24
N SER A 186 12.44 1.63 3.00
CA SER A 186 13.19 0.46 2.52
C SER A 186 14.45 0.82 1.72
N GLY A 187 15.05 1.99 2.00
CA GLY A 187 16.32 2.40 1.40
C GLY A 187 16.28 2.45 -0.14
N PRO A 188 17.39 2.08 -0.83
CA PRO A 188 17.46 2.09 -2.28
C PRO A 188 16.42 1.20 -2.97
N THR A 189 16.14 0.01 -2.41
CA THR A 189 15.14 -0.93 -2.95
C THR A 189 13.74 -0.32 -2.94
N GLY A 190 13.37 0.30 -1.83
CA GLY A 190 12.10 1.00 -1.70
C GLY A 190 11.99 2.22 -2.61
N LEU A 191 13.08 2.99 -2.76
CA LEU A 191 13.12 4.13 -3.67
C LEU A 191 12.95 3.69 -5.14
N ARG A 192 13.59 2.59 -5.55
CA ARG A 192 13.41 2.01 -6.90
C ARG A 192 11.96 1.60 -7.15
N MET A 193 11.28 1.04 -6.15
CA MET A 193 9.85 0.69 -6.29
C MET A 193 8.97 1.91 -6.47
N LEU A 194 9.22 2.98 -5.70
CA LEU A 194 8.49 4.24 -5.86
C LEU A 194 8.76 4.87 -7.22
N GLU A 195 9.99 4.78 -7.73
CA GLU A 195 10.32 5.20 -9.09
C GLU A 195 9.53 4.42 -10.14
N SER A 196 9.44 3.09 -10.01
CA SER A 196 8.62 2.24 -10.88
C SER A 196 7.15 2.67 -10.86
N PHE A 197 6.58 2.95 -9.68
CA PHE A 197 5.23 3.48 -9.57
C PHE A 197 5.08 4.87 -10.23
N CYS A 198 6.07 5.76 -10.09
CA CYS A 198 6.04 7.07 -10.72
C CYS A 198 6.04 6.97 -12.26
N ARG A 199 6.78 6.02 -12.83
CA ARG A 199 6.78 5.76 -14.27
C ARG A 199 5.40 5.31 -14.77
N LEU A 200 4.69 4.47 -14.00
CA LEU A 200 3.32 4.07 -14.30
C LEU A 200 2.35 5.26 -14.36
N CYS A 201 2.61 6.32 -13.58
CA CYS A 201 1.84 7.56 -13.60
C CYS A 201 2.11 8.45 -14.83
N GLY A 202 2.76 7.94 -15.88
CA GLY A 202 3.06 8.67 -17.10
C GLY A 202 4.20 9.69 -16.96
N ARG A 203 5.00 9.59 -15.90
CA ARG A 203 6.13 10.50 -15.65
C ARG A 203 7.44 9.78 -15.93
N GLN A 204 7.91 9.89 -17.18
CA GLN A 204 9.31 9.66 -17.51
C GLN A 204 10.12 10.86 -17.00
N GLN A 205 11.24 10.60 -16.33
CA GLN A 205 12.31 11.59 -16.25
C GLN A 205 12.68 11.99 -17.69
N ALA A 206 12.62 13.28 -17.98
CA ALA A 206 13.30 13.85 -19.13
C ALA A 206 14.81 13.71 -18.96
#